data_AF-A0A251VQH7-F1
#
_entry.id   AF-A0A251VQH7-F1
#
_cell.length_a   1.000
_cell.length_b   1.000
_cell.length_c   1.000
_cell.angle_alpha   90.00
_cell.angle_beta   90.00
_cell.angle_gamma   90.00
#
_symmetry.space_group_name_H-M   'P 1'
#
loop_
_entity.id
_entity.type
_entity.pdbx_description
1 polymer ?
#
loop_
_entity_poly.entity_id
_entity_poly.type
_entity_poly.pdbx_seq_one_letter_code
_entity_poly.pdbx_strand_id
1 'polypeptide(L)'
;MSMVGFILILKTEIKVYIPSDDGNLHRLIFSSYRRSKLRRRRVFQNLQYHRPKVIDMLKSRKVSGRGETTGGAAHYAFGALEDDIIIKHRLLTRTTTTRGEPPLKKLQKKFTSFALETEKDSDNYADCERLAKAFLQELRTFELPLVKTKAVIDANVREKENFNELNDEINRKIVEAQDDIEDLKKQLEESKVERKHKEECETIRKLIAAQPPRSETQKLINELEKEIAALEAENTASSRTLELRKKQFALLLHVVDELQNTIEEEQKSMVEEMRMAAIYENKNIVEDAAGGNAEAMAID
;
A
#
# COMPACT_ATOMS: atom_id res chain seq x y z
N MET A 1 18.05 27.86 -3.91
CA MET A 1 18.43 26.72 -3.05
C MET A 1 18.10 25.45 -3.81
N SER A 2 19.10 24.70 -4.26
CA SER A 2 18.89 23.56 -5.18
C SER A 2 18.32 22.33 -4.44
N MET A 3 17.53 21.50 -5.15
CA MET A 3 16.99 20.21 -4.67
C MET A 3 18.06 19.29 -4.06
N VAL A 4 19.33 19.48 -4.43
CA VAL A 4 20.47 18.72 -3.90
C VAL A 4 20.67 18.98 -2.40
N GLY A 5 20.36 20.20 -1.93
CA GLY A 5 20.38 20.54 -0.49
C GLY A 5 19.29 19.85 0.33
N PHE A 6 18.13 19.56 -0.29
CA PHE A 6 17.02 18.88 0.39
C PHE A 6 17.26 17.37 0.52
N ILE A 7 17.95 16.78 -0.47
CA ILE A 7 18.32 15.36 -0.49
C ILE A 7 19.47 15.08 0.49
N LEU A 8 20.40 16.02 0.67
CA LEU A 8 21.48 15.89 1.65
C LEU A 8 20.98 15.97 3.10
N ILE A 9 19.97 16.78 3.39
CA ILE A 9 19.31 16.84 4.71
C ILE A 9 18.58 15.52 5.03
N LEU A 10 17.96 14.88 4.02
CA LEU A 10 17.28 13.59 4.20
C LEU A 10 18.24 12.41 4.34
N LYS A 11 19.46 12.49 3.78
CA LYS A 11 20.49 11.45 3.93
C LYS A 11 21.23 11.52 5.26
N THR A 12 21.22 12.65 5.96
CA THR A 12 21.90 12.82 7.27
C THR A 12 21.11 12.38 8.49
N GLU A 13 19.81 12.05 8.37
CA GLU A 13 19.01 11.58 9.52
C GLU A 13 18.81 10.05 9.61
N ILE A 14 19.39 9.26 8.70
CA ILE A 14 19.39 7.78 8.81
C ILE A 14 20.76 7.32 9.33
N LYS A 15 21.12 7.78 10.52
CA LYS A 15 22.24 7.22 11.28
C LYS A 15 22.03 7.47 12.78
N VAL A 16 21.09 6.73 13.37
CA VAL A 16 20.99 6.59 14.83
C VAL A 16 20.65 5.13 15.10
N TYR A 17 21.67 4.30 15.31
CA TYR A 17 22.19 3.92 16.64
C TYR A 17 21.19 3.00 17.34
N ILE A 18 21.59 1.74 17.52
CA ILE A 18 20.94 0.77 18.39
C ILE A 18 21.57 0.97 19.77
N PRO A 19 20.92 1.65 20.74
CA PRO A 19 21.24 1.42 22.13
C PRO A 19 20.22 0.43 22.72
N SER A 20 20.77 -0.61 23.33
CA SER A 20 20.08 -1.39 24.34
C SER A 20 19.56 -0.46 25.43
N ASP A 21 18.24 -0.25 25.51
CA ASP A 21 17.50 -0.06 26.77
C ASP A 21 16.00 0.16 26.49
N ASP A 22 15.17 -0.69 27.12
CA ASP A 22 13.74 -0.95 26.89
C ASP A 22 12.77 0.18 27.29
N GLY A 23 13.21 1.43 27.44
CA GLY A 23 12.37 2.51 27.99
C GLY A 23 11.79 3.53 26.99
N ASN A 24 12.43 3.75 25.84
CA ASN A 24 12.22 4.98 25.06
C ASN A 24 11.55 4.81 23.68
N LEU A 25 11.28 3.58 23.25
CA LEU A 25 10.72 3.30 21.92
C LEU A 25 9.28 3.82 21.75
N HIS A 26 8.51 3.82 22.83
CA HIS A 26 7.11 4.25 22.80
C HIS A 26 6.95 5.77 22.64
N ARG A 27 7.87 6.58 23.18
CA ARG A 27 7.82 8.06 23.03
C ARG A 27 8.24 8.51 21.64
N LEU A 28 9.22 7.84 21.01
CA LEU A 28 9.71 8.22 19.69
C LEU A 28 8.71 7.87 18.57
N ILE A 29 8.06 6.70 18.65
CA ILE A 29 7.05 6.27 17.66
C ILE A 29 5.81 7.18 17.71
N PHE A 30 5.34 7.56 18.91
CA PHE A 30 4.19 8.45 19.06
C PHE A 30 4.47 9.89 18.58
N SER A 31 5.69 10.40 18.75
CA SER A 31 6.11 11.72 18.27
C SER A 31 6.10 11.80 16.74
N SER A 32 6.63 10.76 16.08
CA SER A 32 6.67 10.68 14.61
C SER A 32 5.25 10.52 14.00
N TYR A 33 4.38 9.79 14.68
CA TYR A 33 2.98 9.62 14.25
C TYR A 33 2.15 10.92 14.36
N ARG A 34 2.41 11.75 15.38
CA ARG A 34 1.68 13.04 15.57
C ARG A 34 2.03 14.08 14.50
N ARG A 35 3.28 14.13 14.03
CA ARG A 35 3.70 15.04 12.93
C ARG A 35 3.13 14.63 11.56
N SER A 36 3.03 13.33 11.25
CA SER A 36 2.42 12.85 10.00
C SER A 36 0.90 13.04 9.94
N LYS A 37 0.21 12.97 11.08
CA LYS A 37 -1.26 13.16 11.14
C LYS A 37 -1.69 14.61 10.86
N LEU A 38 -0.85 15.60 11.17
CA LEU A 38 -1.14 17.02 10.94
C LEU A 38 -0.97 17.46 9.47
N ARG A 39 -0.13 16.78 8.68
CA ARG A 39 0.01 17.03 7.23
C ARG A 39 -1.11 16.40 6.40
N ARG A 40 -1.61 15.21 6.76
CA ARG A 40 -2.67 14.51 6.01
C ARG A 40 -4.06 15.15 6.15
N ARG A 41 -4.35 15.84 7.26
CA ARG A 41 -5.63 16.56 7.44
C ARG A 41 -5.82 17.73 6.47
N ARG A 42 -4.73 18.33 5.97
CA ARG A 42 -4.80 19.42 4.98
C ARG A 42 -5.13 18.94 3.56
N VAL A 43 -4.77 17.70 3.22
CA VAL A 43 -5.02 17.12 1.89
C VAL A 43 -6.47 16.62 1.78
N PHE A 44 -7.04 16.10 2.86
CA PHE A 44 -8.41 15.55 2.84
C PHE A 44 -9.52 16.62 2.85
N GLN A 45 -9.23 17.86 3.24
CA GLN A 45 -10.24 18.93 3.30
C GLN A 45 -10.43 19.66 1.95
N ASN A 46 -9.53 19.45 0.98
CA ASN A 46 -9.61 20.05 -0.36
C ASN A 46 -10.32 19.17 -1.41
N LEU A 47 -10.73 17.95 -1.05
CA LEU A 47 -11.39 17.01 -1.97
C LEU A 47 -12.92 17.09 -1.95
N GLN A 48 -13.52 18.02 -1.21
CA GLN A 48 -14.98 18.09 -1.03
C GLN A 48 -15.69 19.24 -1.78
N TYR A 49 -14.96 20.02 -2.58
CA TYR A 49 -15.57 21.06 -3.42
C TYR A 49 -14.98 21.05 -4.82
N HIS A 50 -15.48 20.18 -5.70
CA HIS A 50 -15.66 20.45 -7.14
C HIS A 50 -16.27 19.22 -7.83
N ARG A 51 -17.59 19.26 -8.08
CA ARG A 51 -18.24 18.45 -9.11
C ARG A 51 -18.60 19.38 -10.27
N PRO A 52 -18.01 19.26 -11.47
CA PRO A 52 -18.57 19.89 -12.66
C PRO A 52 -19.79 19.08 -13.14
N LYS A 53 -20.90 19.78 -13.37
CA LYS A 53 -22.05 19.27 -14.14
C LYS A 53 -21.66 19.30 -15.61
N VAL A 54 -21.56 18.13 -16.24
CA VAL A 54 -21.39 18.02 -17.69
C VAL A 54 -22.77 18.17 -18.32
N ILE A 55 -22.96 19.22 -19.10
CA ILE A 55 -24.17 19.48 -19.89
C ILE A 55 -23.95 18.79 -21.24
N ASP A 56 -24.78 17.78 -21.54
CA ASP A 56 -24.89 17.19 -22.86
C ASP A 56 -25.59 18.16 -23.82
N MET A 57 -24.86 18.64 -24.83
CA MET A 57 -25.44 19.24 -26.04
C MET A 57 -24.76 18.69 -27.29
N LEU A 58 -25.12 17.46 -27.66
CA LEU A 58 -24.92 16.94 -29.00
C LEU A 58 -26.28 16.88 -29.71
N LYS A 59 -26.65 18.00 -30.36
CA LYS A 59 -27.71 18.01 -31.39
C LYS A 59 -27.09 17.57 -32.71
N SER A 60 -27.20 16.29 -33.01
CA SER A 60 -26.99 15.74 -34.35
C SER A 60 -28.01 16.35 -35.32
N ARG A 61 -27.54 17.19 -36.24
CA ARG A 61 -28.33 17.70 -37.35
C ARG A 61 -28.35 16.65 -38.46
N LYS A 62 -29.43 15.88 -38.54
CA LYS A 62 -29.74 15.00 -39.67
C LYS A 62 -30.20 15.86 -40.84
N VAL A 63 -29.36 16.05 -41.85
CA VAL A 63 -29.79 16.53 -43.17
C VAL A 63 -30.00 15.29 -44.04
N SER A 64 -31.27 14.89 -44.17
CA SER A 64 -31.70 13.87 -45.13
C SER A 64 -31.82 14.52 -46.50
N GLY A 65 -31.12 13.97 -47.48
CA GLY A 65 -31.09 14.44 -48.86
C GLY A 65 -32.48 14.54 -49.48
N ARG A 66 -32.73 15.67 -50.13
CA ARG A 66 -33.84 15.87 -51.06
C ARG A 66 -33.26 15.69 -52.46
N GLY A 67 -33.73 14.67 -53.16
CA GLY A 67 -33.30 14.39 -54.52
C GLY A 67 -33.62 15.52 -55.47
N GLU A 68 -32.70 15.79 -56.39
CA GLU A 68 -32.98 16.49 -57.63
C GLU A 68 -32.42 15.68 -58.79
N THR A 69 -33.36 15.08 -59.51
CA THR A 69 -33.22 14.49 -60.83
C THR A 69 -32.99 15.61 -61.85
N THR A 70 -31.95 15.44 -62.69
CA THR A 70 -31.91 15.81 -64.11
C THR A 70 -32.53 17.15 -64.54
N GLY A 71 -31.69 18.11 -64.93
CA GLY A 71 -32.10 19.19 -65.83
C GLY A 71 -31.15 20.37 -65.87
N GLY A 72 -30.38 20.48 -66.96
CA GLY A 72 -29.68 21.71 -67.32
C GLY A 72 -28.19 21.68 -67.06
N ALA A 73 -27.43 21.19 -68.05
CA ALA A 73 -26.03 21.53 -68.20
C ALA A 73 -25.91 23.05 -68.40
N ALA A 74 -25.75 23.79 -67.30
CA ALA A 74 -25.15 25.10 -67.34
C ALA A 74 -23.64 24.89 -67.40
N HIS A 75 -23.02 25.37 -68.47
CA HIS A 75 -21.57 25.44 -68.63
C HIS A 75 -20.93 26.17 -67.43
N TYR A 76 -20.49 25.44 -66.41
CA TYR A 76 -19.52 25.93 -65.45
C TYR A 76 -18.14 25.51 -65.95
N ALA A 77 -17.28 26.50 -66.16
CA ALA A 77 -15.96 26.33 -66.76
C ALA A 77 -14.90 25.77 -65.77
N PHE A 78 -15.28 25.49 -64.51
CA PHE A 78 -14.38 25.06 -63.44
C PHE A 78 -15.05 24.02 -62.52
N GLY A 79 -14.25 23.25 -61.78
CA GLY A 79 -14.75 22.19 -60.89
C GLY A 79 -15.30 22.72 -59.55
N ALA A 80 -16.23 22.00 -58.91
CA ALA A 80 -16.97 22.46 -57.73
C ALA A 80 -16.10 22.98 -56.54
N LEU A 81 -14.91 22.40 -56.31
CA LEU A 81 -13.98 22.86 -55.27
C LEU A 81 -13.22 24.14 -55.66
N GLU A 82 -12.93 24.31 -56.95
CA GLU A 82 -12.32 25.52 -57.50
C GLU A 82 -13.35 26.66 -57.55
N ASP A 83 -14.60 26.34 -57.88
CA ASP A 83 -15.72 27.26 -57.84
C ASP A 83 -15.93 27.83 -56.43
N ASP A 84 -15.87 27.02 -55.37
CA ASP A 84 -15.99 27.52 -54.00
C ASP A 84 -14.85 28.49 -53.63
N ILE A 85 -13.63 28.23 -54.10
CA ILE A 85 -12.49 29.14 -53.90
C ILE A 85 -12.72 30.44 -54.68
N ILE A 86 -13.18 30.34 -55.93
CA ILE A 86 -13.47 31.49 -56.81
C ILE A 86 -14.63 32.32 -56.24
N ILE A 87 -15.70 31.68 -55.77
CA ILE A 87 -16.88 32.31 -55.16
C ILE A 87 -16.49 32.99 -53.85
N LYS A 88 -15.72 32.30 -52.99
CA LYS A 88 -15.16 32.87 -51.76
C LYS A 88 -14.29 34.07 -52.06
N HIS A 89 -13.42 33.98 -53.06
CA HIS A 89 -12.56 35.07 -53.49
C HIS A 89 -13.38 36.27 -54.01
N ARG A 90 -14.41 36.03 -54.84
CA ARG A 90 -15.34 37.06 -55.33
C ARG A 90 -16.11 37.77 -54.21
N LEU A 91 -16.58 37.00 -53.23
CA LEU A 91 -17.33 37.53 -52.09
C LEU A 91 -16.43 38.34 -51.15
N LEU A 92 -15.21 37.85 -50.88
CA LEU A 92 -14.24 38.53 -50.02
C LEU A 92 -13.68 39.80 -50.66
N THR A 93 -13.41 39.78 -51.97
CA THR A 93 -12.85 40.93 -52.71
C THR A 93 -13.92 41.89 -53.20
N ARG A 94 -15.21 41.53 -53.12
CA ARG A 94 -16.35 42.28 -53.67
C ARG A 94 -16.17 42.64 -55.16
N THR A 95 -15.44 41.81 -55.89
CA THR A 95 -15.21 41.97 -57.34
C THR A 95 -16.51 41.83 -58.13
N THR A 96 -17.55 41.22 -57.55
CA THR A 96 -18.93 41.24 -58.05
C THR A 96 -19.93 41.49 -56.93
N THR A 97 -20.83 42.45 -57.12
CA THR A 97 -21.98 42.65 -56.22
C THR A 97 -23.17 41.82 -56.69
N THR A 98 -23.98 41.29 -55.78
CA THR A 98 -25.19 40.51 -56.09
C THR A 98 -26.34 41.40 -56.62
N ARG A 99 -26.24 42.72 -56.47
CA ARG A 99 -27.19 43.69 -57.02
C ARG A 99 -26.46 44.97 -57.44
N GLY A 100 -26.45 45.28 -58.73
CA GLY A 100 -25.81 46.47 -59.31
C GLY A 100 -24.56 46.20 -60.17
N GLU A 101 -24.00 47.25 -60.76
CA GLU A 101 -22.75 47.18 -61.53
C GLU A 101 -21.54 46.94 -60.59
N PRO A 102 -20.58 46.06 -60.94
CA PRO A 102 -19.37 45.86 -60.16
C PRO A 102 -18.63 47.19 -59.88
N PRO A 103 -18.21 47.47 -58.64
CA PRO A 103 -17.57 48.75 -58.28
C PRO A 103 -16.38 49.12 -59.18
N LEU A 104 -15.54 48.14 -59.53
CA LEU A 104 -14.39 48.34 -60.42
C LEU A 104 -14.84 48.70 -61.85
N LYS A 105 -15.90 48.06 -62.36
CA LYS A 105 -16.44 48.32 -63.70
C LYS A 105 -17.10 49.70 -63.76
N LYS A 106 -17.79 50.10 -62.70
CA LYS A 106 -18.39 51.44 -62.55
C LYS A 106 -17.31 52.53 -62.51
N LEU A 107 -16.23 52.30 -61.76
CA LEU A 107 -15.06 53.18 -61.73
C LEU A 107 -14.40 53.30 -63.12
N GLN A 108 -14.19 52.18 -63.80
CA GLN A 108 -13.64 52.13 -65.15
C GLN A 108 -14.49 52.95 -66.13
N LYS A 109 -15.82 52.81 -66.11
CA LYS A 109 -16.71 53.61 -66.96
C LYS A 109 -16.56 55.11 -66.71
N LYS A 110 -16.48 55.54 -65.44
CA LYS A 110 -16.29 56.96 -65.08
C LYS A 110 -14.95 57.49 -65.56
N PHE A 111 -13.89 56.69 -65.45
CA PHE A 111 -12.57 56.99 -66.00
C PHE A 111 -12.61 57.16 -67.52
N THR A 112 -13.15 56.18 -68.23
CA THR A 112 -13.25 56.22 -69.70
C THR A 112 -14.09 57.40 -70.18
N SER A 113 -15.21 57.72 -69.52
CA SER A 113 -16.01 58.90 -69.86
C SER A 113 -15.25 60.21 -69.69
N PHE A 114 -14.44 60.33 -68.62
CA PHE A 114 -13.58 61.50 -68.42
C PHE A 114 -12.48 61.59 -69.50
N ALA A 115 -11.77 60.48 -69.75
CA ALA A 115 -10.70 60.42 -70.75
C ALA A 115 -11.20 60.77 -72.17
N LEU A 116 -12.35 60.24 -72.57
CA LEU A 116 -12.94 60.54 -73.88
C LEU A 116 -13.43 61.99 -74.02
N GLU A 117 -13.84 62.64 -72.92
CA GLU A 117 -14.21 64.06 -72.97
C GLU A 117 -12.98 64.96 -73.08
N THR A 118 -11.86 64.57 -72.45
CA THR A 118 -10.59 65.30 -72.55
C THR A 118 -9.91 65.20 -73.92
N GLU A 119 -10.23 64.17 -74.70
CA GLU A 119 -9.68 63.96 -76.05
C GLU A 119 -10.43 64.74 -77.15
N LYS A 120 -11.52 65.46 -76.81
CA LYS A 120 -12.26 66.27 -77.79
C LYS A 120 -11.62 67.64 -77.96
N ASP A 121 -11.39 68.05 -79.20
CA ASP A 121 -10.88 69.38 -79.59
C ASP A 121 -11.97 70.48 -79.51
N SER A 122 -12.62 70.60 -78.35
CA SER A 122 -13.69 71.56 -78.08
C SER A 122 -13.52 72.21 -76.71
N ASP A 123 -13.93 73.47 -76.54
CA ASP A 123 -13.87 74.22 -75.27
C ASP A 123 -14.88 73.68 -74.22
N ASN A 124 -14.69 72.43 -73.77
CA ASN A 124 -15.60 71.70 -72.87
C ASN A 124 -15.08 71.64 -71.42
N TYR A 125 -14.34 72.64 -70.97
CA TYR A 125 -13.67 72.65 -69.65
C TYR A 125 -14.62 72.33 -68.48
N ALA A 126 -15.84 72.87 -68.51
CA ALA A 126 -16.85 72.64 -67.48
C ALA A 126 -17.29 71.16 -67.38
N ASP A 127 -17.40 70.46 -68.52
CA ASP A 127 -17.77 69.05 -68.56
C ASP A 127 -16.61 68.15 -68.14
N CYS A 128 -15.38 68.49 -68.56
CA CYS A 128 -14.17 67.83 -68.08
C CYS A 128 -14.04 67.93 -66.55
N GLU A 129 -14.24 69.11 -65.96
CA GLU A 129 -14.20 69.31 -64.51
C GLU A 129 -15.28 68.49 -63.78
N ARG A 130 -16.51 68.47 -64.32
CA ARG A 130 -17.62 67.70 -63.77
C ARG A 130 -17.34 66.19 -63.80
N LEU A 131 -16.81 65.67 -64.92
CA LEU A 131 -16.46 64.26 -65.07
C LEU A 131 -15.26 63.87 -64.19
N ALA A 132 -14.26 64.74 -64.04
CA ALA A 132 -13.13 64.53 -63.13
C ALA A 132 -13.60 64.40 -61.67
N LYS A 133 -14.46 65.31 -61.21
CA LYS A 133 -15.06 65.24 -59.86
C LYS A 133 -15.86 63.96 -59.67
N ALA A 134 -16.63 63.55 -60.67
CA ALA A 134 -17.40 62.30 -60.62
C ALA A 134 -16.52 61.05 -60.58
N PHE A 135 -15.39 61.03 -61.31
CA PHE A 135 -14.41 59.96 -61.26
C PHE A 135 -13.72 59.88 -59.89
N LEU A 136 -13.26 61.01 -59.35
CA LEU A 136 -12.63 61.07 -58.02
C LEU A 136 -13.59 60.60 -56.92
N GLN A 137 -14.86 60.98 -56.98
CA GLN A 137 -15.87 60.52 -56.03
C GLN A 137 -16.07 58.99 -56.09
N GLU A 138 -16.11 58.42 -57.30
CA GLU A 138 -16.21 56.97 -57.47
C GLU A 138 -14.94 56.25 -56.98
N LEU A 139 -13.76 56.83 -57.22
CA LEU A 139 -12.48 56.30 -56.74
C LEU A 139 -12.43 56.23 -55.21
N ARG A 140 -12.86 57.29 -54.52
CA ARG A 140 -12.98 57.30 -53.05
C ARG A 140 -13.98 56.27 -52.54
N THR A 141 -15.09 56.11 -53.25
CA THR A 141 -16.10 55.09 -52.93
C THR A 141 -15.55 53.67 -53.08
N PHE A 142 -14.68 53.44 -54.08
CA PHE A 142 -14.00 52.17 -54.30
C PHE A 142 -12.85 51.90 -53.31
N GLU A 143 -12.16 52.93 -52.84
CA GLU A 143 -11.07 52.84 -51.86
C GLU A 143 -11.56 52.37 -50.47
N LEU A 144 -12.71 52.88 -50.02
CA LEU A 144 -13.27 52.58 -48.69
C LEU A 144 -13.39 51.07 -48.36
N PRO A 145 -13.99 50.20 -49.21
CA PRO A 145 -14.05 48.78 -48.94
C PRO A 145 -12.67 48.09 -48.94
N LEU A 146 -11.68 48.58 -49.69
CA LEU A 146 -10.34 47.99 -49.69
C LEU A 146 -9.63 48.23 -48.36
N VAL A 147 -9.73 49.46 -47.83
CA VAL A 147 -9.19 49.80 -46.50
C VAL A 147 -9.88 48.97 -45.42
N LYS A 148 -11.20 48.78 -45.51
CA LYS A 148 -11.95 47.93 -44.58
C LYS A 148 -11.47 46.47 -44.64
N THR A 149 -11.30 45.90 -45.83
CA THR A 149 -10.83 44.52 -46.00
C THR A 149 -9.42 44.36 -45.41
N LYS A 150 -8.52 45.33 -45.63
CA LYS A 150 -7.19 45.32 -45.00
C LYS A 150 -7.30 45.30 -43.46
N ALA A 151 -8.09 46.19 -42.87
CA ALA A 151 -8.29 46.22 -41.42
C ALA A 151 -8.85 44.90 -40.85
N VAL A 152 -9.75 44.24 -41.59
CA VAL A 152 -10.28 42.92 -41.23
C VAL A 152 -9.22 41.82 -41.33
N ILE A 153 -8.39 41.83 -42.38
CA ILE A 153 -7.27 40.89 -42.52
C ILE A 153 -6.30 41.05 -41.35
N ASP A 154 -5.89 42.29 -41.05
CA ASP A 154 -4.97 42.58 -39.96
C ASP A 154 -5.55 42.14 -38.60
N ALA A 155 -6.85 42.32 -38.38
CA ALA A 155 -7.53 41.82 -37.17
C ALA A 155 -7.54 40.29 -37.10
N ASN A 156 -7.84 39.60 -38.20
CA ASN A 156 -7.85 38.13 -38.24
C ASN A 156 -6.47 37.52 -38.03
N VAL A 157 -5.40 38.19 -38.49
CA VAL A 157 -4.02 37.74 -38.24
C VAL A 157 -3.72 37.79 -36.74
N ARG A 158 -4.03 38.90 -36.06
CA ARG A 158 -3.85 39.02 -34.60
C ARG A 158 -4.69 38.00 -33.84
N GLU A 159 -5.95 37.81 -34.25
CA GLU A 159 -6.84 36.83 -33.62
C GLU A 159 -6.27 35.40 -33.76
N LYS A 160 -5.75 35.05 -34.93
CA LYS A 160 -5.11 33.75 -35.18
C LYS A 160 -3.89 33.54 -34.28
N GLU A 161 -3.05 34.56 -34.11
CA GLU A 161 -1.88 34.51 -33.22
C GLU A 161 -2.31 34.27 -31.78
N ASN A 162 -3.32 35.00 -31.28
CA ASN A 162 -3.89 34.79 -29.95
C ASN A 162 -4.43 33.36 -29.76
N PHE A 163 -5.10 32.80 -30.77
CA PHE A 163 -5.58 31.41 -30.69
C PHE A 163 -4.46 30.39 -30.66
N ASN A 164 -3.35 30.63 -31.38
CA ASN A 164 -2.19 29.75 -31.31
C ASN A 164 -1.57 29.76 -29.91
N GLU A 165 -1.40 30.94 -29.32
CA GLU A 165 -0.87 31.08 -27.95
C GLU A 165 -1.77 30.38 -26.92
N LEU A 166 -3.09 30.54 -27.03
CA LEU A 166 -4.05 29.87 -26.16
C LEU A 166 -4.00 28.36 -26.33
N ASN A 167 -3.88 27.87 -27.57
CA ASN A 167 -3.76 26.44 -27.85
C ASN A 167 -2.49 25.87 -27.22
N ASP A 168 -1.37 26.57 -27.31
CA ASP A 168 -0.12 26.16 -26.67
C ASP A 168 -0.23 26.17 -25.14
N GLU A 169 -0.92 27.15 -24.55
CA GLU A 169 -1.19 27.18 -23.11
C GLU A 169 -2.06 26.01 -22.66
N ILE A 170 -3.12 25.69 -23.40
CA ILE A 170 -3.98 24.54 -23.12
C ILE A 170 -3.17 23.25 -23.19
N ASN A 171 -2.35 23.08 -24.22
CA ASN A 171 -1.50 21.89 -24.37
C ASN A 171 -0.50 21.75 -23.21
N ARG A 172 0.10 22.86 -22.75
CA ARG A 172 0.97 22.85 -21.55
C ARG A 172 0.20 22.38 -20.32
N LYS A 173 -1.01 22.91 -20.07
CA LYS A 173 -1.85 22.50 -18.93
C LYS A 173 -2.28 21.04 -19.01
N ILE A 174 -2.50 20.51 -20.22
CA ILE A 174 -2.82 19.09 -20.41
C ILE A 174 -1.64 18.22 -19.97
N VAL A 175 -0.42 18.56 -20.39
CA VAL A 175 0.79 17.82 -20.01
C VAL A 175 1.02 17.91 -18.50
N GLU A 176 0.92 19.11 -17.92
CA GLU A 176 1.05 19.30 -16.46
C GLU A 176 0.03 18.47 -15.67
N ALA A 177 -1.23 18.44 -16.11
CA ALA A 177 -2.26 17.63 -15.47
C ALA A 177 -2.02 16.12 -15.63
N GLN A 178 -1.40 15.69 -16.74
CA GLN A 178 -1.02 14.28 -16.94
C GLN A 178 0.10 13.88 -15.97
N ASP A 179 1.13 14.72 -15.84
CA ASP A 179 2.23 14.50 -14.89
C ASP A 179 1.71 14.44 -13.45
N ASP A 180 0.81 15.35 -13.05
CA ASP A 180 0.16 15.35 -11.74
C ASP A 180 -0.63 14.05 -11.49
N ILE A 181 -1.34 13.54 -12.51
CA ILE A 181 -2.08 12.28 -12.41
C ILE A 181 -1.11 11.11 -12.17
N GLU A 182 0.03 11.08 -12.86
CA GLU A 182 1.04 10.03 -12.68
C GLU A 182 1.66 10.06 -11.28
N ASP A 183 2.00 11.25 -10.79
CA ASP A 183 2.52 11.42 -9.43
C ASP A 183 1.50 11.02 -8.36
N LEU A 184 0.24 11.39 -8.53
CA LEU A 184 -0.84 11.01 -7.61
C LEU A 184 -1.09 9.50 -7.62
N LYS A 185 -0.98 8.82 -8.77
CA LYS A 185 -1.07 7.36 -8.86
C LYS A 185 0.05 6.68 -8.07
N LYS A 186 1.28 7.20 -8.18
CA LYS A 186 2.43 6.68 -7.43
C LYS A 186 2.23 6.84 -5.92
N GLN A 187 1.85 8.04 -5.48
CA GLN A 187 1.57 8.30 -4.06
C GLN A 187 0.42 7.43 -3.52
N LEU A 188 -0.60 7.18 -4.33
CA LEU A 188 -1.70 6.28 -3.96
C LEU A 188 -1.20 4.86 -3.71
N GLU A 189 -0.32 4.34 -4.57
CA GLU A 189 0.22 3.00 -4.42
C GLU A 189 1.12 2.88 -3.18
N GLU A 190 1.99 3.87 -2.95
CA GLU A 190 2.80 3.96 -1.72
C GLU A 190 1.92 3.98 -0.46
N SER A 191 0.82 4.75 -0.48
CA SER A 191 -0.11 4.82 0.65
C SER A 191 -0.87 3.49 0.88
N LYS A 192 -1.16 2.71 -0.17
CA LYS A 192 -1.78 1.38 -0.01
C LYS A 192 -0.83 0.41 0.64
N VAL A 193 0.44 0.40 0.24
CA VAL A 193 1.48 -0.43 0.84
C VAL A 193 1.64 -0.07 2.32
N GLU A 194 1.72 1.22 2.66
CA GLU A 194 1.80 1.66 4.05
C GLU A 194 0.57 1.21 4.88
N ARG A 195 -0.63 1.28 4.28
CA ARG A 195 -1.85 0.81 4.95
C ARG A 195 -1.78 -0.70 5.20
N LYS A 196 -1.37 -1.49 4.21
CA LYS A 196 -1.24 -2.94 4.33
C LYS A 196 -0.27 -3.32 5.46
N HIS A 197 0.91 -2.69 5.50
CA HIS A 197 1.86 -2.91 6.60
C HIS A 197 1.28 -2.55 7.96
N LYS A 198 0.49 -1.47 8.06
CA LYS A 198 -0.19 -1.11 9.32
C LYS A 198 -1.23 -2.14 9.73
N GLU A 199 -2.01 -2.66 8.79
CA GLU A 199 -3.00 -3.71 9.04
C GLU A 199 -2.33 -5.03 9.48
N GLU A 200 -1.21 -5.40 8.85
CA GLU A 200 -0.39 -6.56 9.23
C GLU A 200 0.20 -6.39 10.64
N CYS A 201 0.77 -5.23 10.95
CA CYS A 201 1.28 -4.92 12.29
C CYS A 201 0.17 -4.93 13.36
N GLU A 202 -1.02 -4.43 13.05
CA GLU A 202 -2.15 -4.44 13.99
C GLU A 202 -2.65 -5.87 14.23
N THR A 203 -2.64 -6.72 13.22
CA THR A 203 -2.94 -8.15 13.36
C THR A 203 -1.94 -8.84 14.28
N ILE A 204 -0.64 -8.61 14.07
CA ILE A 204 0.42 -9.15 14.94
C ILE A 204 0.28 -8.60 16.36
N ARG A 205 0.00 -7.31 16.53
CA ARG A 205 -0.24 -6.71 17.85
C ARG A 205 -1.37 -7.39 18.60
N LYS A 206 -2.49 -7.69 17.94
CA LYS A 206 -3.62 -8.41 18.55
C LYS A 206 -3.22 -9.82 18.98
N LEU A 207 -2.45 -10.53 18.15
CA LEU A 207 -1.93 -11.86 18.51
C LEU A 207 -1.00 -11.81 19.72
N ILE A 208 -0.11 -10.82 19.80
CA ILE A 208 0.78 -10.61 20.95
C ILE A 208 -0.03 -10.25 22.20
N ALA A 209 -1.03 -9.37 22.08
CA ALA A 209 -1.85 -8.94 23.20
C ALA A 209 -2.75 -10.06 23.77
N ALA A 210 -3.04 -11.10 22.98
CA ALA A 210 -3.75 -12.28 23.45
C ALA A 210 -2.87 -13.19 24.33
N GLN A 211 -1.54 -13.02 24.30
CA GLN A 211 -0.62 -13.78 25.13
C GLN A 211 -0.37 -13.06 26.47
N PRO A 212 -0.16 -13.80 27.57
CA PRO A 212 0.15 -13.20 28.85
C PRO A 212 1.49 -12.45 28.82
N PRO A 213 1.69 -11.45 29.70
CA PRO A 213 2.96 -10.75 29.81
C PRO A 213 4.12 -11.70 30.10
N ARG A 214 5.22 -11.58 29.34
CA ARG A 214 6.41 -12.44 29.48
C ARG A 214 6.99 -12.44 30.90
N SER A 215 6.88 -11.32 31.62
CA SER A 215 7.33 -11.22 33.01
C SER A 215 6.52 -12.10 33.96
N GLU A 216 5.20 -12.23 33.74
CA GLU A 216 4.35 -13.13 34.53
C GLU A 216 4.67 -14.59 34.20
N THR A 217 4.80 -14.92 32.91
CA THR A 217 5.17 -16.28 32.49
C THR A 217 6.55 -16.66 33.03
N GLN A 218 7.51 -15.74 33.05
CA GLN A 218 8.84 -15.99 33.59
C GLN A 218 8.83 -16.17 35.11
N LYS A 219 8.01 -15.41 35.85
CA LYS A 219 7.84 -15.60 37.29
C LYS A 219 7.27 -16.98 37.59
N LEU A 220 6.23 -17.38 36.86
CA LEU A 220 5.61 -18.69 37.01
C LEU A 220 6.61 -19.82 36.72
N ILE A 221 7.42 -19.71 35.67
CA ILE A 221 8.50 -20.66 35.37
C ILE A 221 9.45 -20.77 36.56
N ASN A 222 9.94 -19.64 37.08
CA ASN A 222 10.90 -19.63 38.19
C ASN A 222 10.29 -20.19 39.50
N GLU A 223 8.99 -20.00 39.72
CA GLU A 223 8.27 -20.57 40.86
C GLU A 223 8.14 -22.09 40.74
N LEU A 224 7.73 -22.58 39.56
CA LEU A 224 7.63 -24.01 39.28
C LEU A 224 9.01 -24.70 39.36
N GLU A 225 10.08 -24.07 38.86
CA GLU A 225 11.44 -24.60 38.99
C GLU A 225 11.89 -24.75 40.46
N LYS A 226 11.52 -23.79 41.32
CA LYS A 226 11.79 -23.88 42.76
C LYS A 226 10.98 -24.99 43.42
N GLU A 227 9.72 -25.14 43.04
CA GLU A 227 8.84 -26.20 43.56
C GLU A 227 9.37 -27.59 43.17
N ILE A 228 9.78 -27.78 41.91
CA ILE A 228 10.42 -29.02 41.45
C ILE A 228 11.67 -29.31 42.29
N ALA A 229 12.56 -28.34 42.46
CA ALA A 229 13.78 -28.53 43.25
C ALA A 229 13.48 -28.89 44.72
N ALA A 230 12.43 -28.30 45.31
CA ALA A 230 12.01 -28.62 46.67
C ALA A 230 11.44 -30.04 46.79
N LEU A 231 10.57 -30.44 45.85
CA LEU A 231 10.00 -31.79 45.78
C LEU A 231 11.09 -32.85 45.55
N GLU A 232 12.09 -32.57 44.70
CA GLU A 232 13.23 -33.45 44.51
C GLU A 232 14.06 -33.61 45.80
N ALA A 233 14.28 -32.52 46.54
CA ALA A 233 14.96 -32.57 47.83
C ALA A 233 14.16 -33.36 48.89
N GLU A 234 12.85 -33.18 48.96
CA GLU A 234 11.98 -33.94 49.85
C GLU A 234 11.93 -35.43 49.49
N ASN A 235 11.79 -35.74 48.20
CA ASN A 235 11.77 -37.11 47.70
C ASN A 235 13.11 -37.82 47.98
N THR A 236 14.24 -37.13 47.79
CA THR A 236 15.56 -37.69 48.13
C THR A 236 15.73 -37.90 49.64
N ALA A 237 15.25 -36.97 50.48
CA ALA A 237 15.26 -37.14 51.93
C ALA A 237 14.37 -38.30 52.40
N SER A 238 13.17 -38.42 51.85
CA SER A 238 12.23 -39.53 52.12
C SER A 238 12.82 -40.87 51.67
N SER A 239 13.42 -40.92 50.48
CA SER A 239 14.09 -42.11 49.96
C SER A 239 15.24 -42.55 50.86
N ARG A 240 16.07 -41.62 51.35
CA ARG A 240 17.15 -41.93 52.32
C ARG A 240 16.60 -42.48 53.63
N THR A 241 15.50 -41.90 54.13
CA THR A 241 14.85 -42.35 55.37
C THR A 241 14.28 -43.75 55.22
N LEU A 242 13.61 -44.02 54.09
CA LEU A 242 13.06 -45.33 53.77
C LEU A 242 14.15 -46.41 53.67
N GLU A 243 15.27 -46.10 53.01
CA GLU A 243 16.43 -47.01 52.95
C GLU A 243 17.05 -47.26 54.32
N LEU A 244 17.14 -46.25 55.19
CA LEU A 244 17.58 -46.43 56.57
C LEU A 244 16.64 -47.37 57.33
N ARG A 245 15.31 -47.20 57.19
CA ARG A 245 14.33 -48.09 57.84
C ARG A 245 14.40 -49.51 57.31
N LYS A 246 14.58 -49.72 56.00
CA LYS A 246 14.81 -51.05 55.42
C LYS A 246 16.02 -51.73 56.06
N LYS A 247 17.13 -51.01 56.22
CA LYS A 247 18.35 -51.52 56.88
C LYS A 247 18.10 -51.86 58.36
N GLN A 248 17.37 -51.00 59.09
CA GLN A 248 17.01 -51.26 60.48
C GLN A 248 16.12 -52.50 60.63
N PHE A 249 15.12 -52.68 59.75
CA PHE A 249 14.27 -53.87 59.75
C PHE A 249 15.04 -55.14 59.39
N ALA A 250 15.94 -55.07 58.41
CA ALA A 250 16.80 -56.20 58.05
C ALA A 250 17.66 -56.65 59.25
N LEU A 251 18.23 -55.70 60.00
CA LEU A 251 18.98 -56.00 61.22
C LEU A 251 18.09 -56.63 62.30
N LEU A 252 16.88 -56.10 62.54
CA LEU A 252 15.95 -56.68 63.50
C LEU A 252 15.59 -58.13 63.14
N LEU A 253 15.30 -58.40 61.86
CA LEU A 253 15.01 -59.75 61.39
C LEU A 253 16.19 -60.70 61.60
N HIS A 254 17.43 -60.24 61.37
CA HIS A 254 18.63 -61.02 61.66
C HIS A 254 18.75 -61.37 63.15
N VAL A 255 18.52 -60.42 64.06
CA VAL A 255 18.56 -60.68 65.50
C VAL A 255 17.44 -61.63 65.94
N VAL A 256 16.25 -61.51 65.37
CA VAL A 256 15.15 -62.46 65.62
C VAL A 256 15.54 -63.87 65.17
N ASP A 257 16.16 -63.99 63.99
CA ASP A 257 16.66 -65.26 63.46
C ASP A 257 17.75 -65.86 64.37
N GLU A 258 18.73 -65.07 64.80
CA GLU A 258 19.77 -65.49 65.76
C GLU A 258 19.17 -65.97 67.09
N LEU A 259 18.19 -65.26 67.65
CA LEU A 259 17.52 -65.67 68.88
C LEU A 259 16.73 -66.96 68.69
N GLN A 260 16.03 -67.12 67.55
CA GLN A 260 15.34 -68.37 67.22
C GLN A 260 16.32 -69.53 67.10
N ASN A 261 17.43 -69.33 66.39
CA ASN A 261 18.51 -70.32 66.27
C ASN A 261 19.09 -70.68 67.64
N THR A 262 19.34 -69.70 68.51
CA THR A 262 19.85 -69.92 69.88
C THR A 262 18.87 -70.74 70.72
N ILE A 263 17.57 -70.40 70.69
CA ILE A 263 16.53 -71.17 71.41
C ILE A 263 16.44 -72.59 70.88
N GLU A 264 16.48 -72.78 69.56
CA GLU A 264 16.50 -74.11 68.96
C GLU A 264 17.75 -74.92 69.34
N GLU A 265 18.92 -74.28 69.40
CA GLU A 265 20.17 -74.89 69.85
C GLU A 265 20.13 -75.27 71.33
N GLU A 266 19.63 -74.39 72.21
CA GLU A 266 19.42 -74.69 73.63
C GLU A 266 18.43 -75.83 73.84
N GLN A 267 17.32 -75.86 73.09
CA GLN A 267 16.38 -76.98 73.12
C GLN A 267 17.02 -78.28 72.66
N LYS A 268 17.81 -78.25 71.57
CA LYS A 268 18.58 -79.42 71.10
C LYS A 268 19.60 -79.87 72.16
N SER A 269 20.29 -78.93 72.81
CA SER A 269 21.26 -79.20 73.87
C SER A 269 20.58 -79.82 75.10
N MET A 270 19.45 -79.26 75.57
CA MET A 270 18.67 -79.83 76.68
C MET A 270 18.17 -81.24 76.37
N VAL A 271 17.71 -81.48 75.14
CA VAL A 271 17.31 -82.83 74.70
C VAL A 271 18.50 -83.78 74.71
N GLU A 272 19.68 -83.34 74.26
CA GLU A 272 20.89 -84.16 74.28
C GLU A 272 21.42 -84.40 75.71
N GLU A 273 21.35 -83.41 76.60
CA GLU A 273 21.67 -83.56 78.03
C GLU A 273 20.69 -84.50 78.73
N MET A 274 19.38 -84.39 78.48
CA MET A 274 18.37 -85.32 78.99
C MET A 274 18.61 -86.74 78.46
N ARG A 275 19.04 -86.87 77.20
CA ARG A 275 19.45 -88.14 76.59
C ARG A 275 20.71 -88.71 77.25
N MET A 276 21.72 -87.89 77.53
CA MET A 276 22.95 -88.29 78.22
C MET A 276 22.71 -88.64 79.69
N ALA A 277 21.82 -87.91 80.38
CA ALA A 277 21.39 -88.21 81.75
C ALA A 277 20.62 -89.52 81.83
N ALA A 278 19.72 -89.80 80.88
CA ALA A 278 19.05 -91.10 80.78
C ALA A 278 20.03 -92.25 80.50
N ILE A 279 21.12 -92.00 79.76
CA ILE A 279 22.20 -92.98 79.56
C ILE A 279 23.02 -93.17 80.85
N TYR A 280 23.26 -92.11 81.63
CA TYR A 280 23.94 -92.19 82.94
C TYR A 280 23.09 -92.87 84.02
N GLU A 281 21.78 -92.63 84.09
CA GLU A 281 20.84 -93.37 84.96
C GLU A 281 20.79 -94.86 84.56
N ASN A 282 20.77 -95.17 83.26
CA ASN A 282 20.89 -96.57 82.81
C ASN A 282 22.26 -97.18 83.12
N LYS A 283 23.33 -96.39 83.26
CA LYS A 283 24.65 -96.89 83.62
C LYS A 283 24.76 -97.22 85.12
N ASN A 284 24.04 -96.49 85.99
CA ASN A 284 23.95 -96.81 87.43
C ASN A 284 22.98 -97.97 87.73
N ILE A 285 22.02 -98.28 86.86
CA ILE A 285 21.15 -99.47 86.99
C ILE A 285 21.83 -100.75 86.49
N VAL A 286 22.83 -100.64 85.60
CA VAL A 286 23.53 -101.81 85.02
C VAL A 286 24.67 -102.36 85.90
N GLU A 287 25.06 -101.70 87.00
CA GLU A 287 25.97 -102.31 88.00
C GLU A 287 25.27 -103.12 89.11
N ASP A 288 23.95 -103.02 89.28
CA ASP A 288 23.22 -103.76 90.35
C ASP A 288 22.36 -104.93 89.84
N ALA A 289 22.56 -105.35 88.59
CA ALA A 289 21.87 -106.50 88.01
C ALA A 289 22.80 -107.43 87.19
N ALA A 290 24.03 -107.63 87.67
CA ALA A 290 24.91 -108.68 87.18
C ALA A 290 25.56 -109.45 88.34
N GLY A 291 24.90 -110.52 88.78
CA GLY A 291 25.60 -111.72 89.27
C GLY A 291 25.43 -112.07 90.74
N GLY A 292 24.34 -112.77 91.06
CA GLY A 292 24.34 -113.71 92.18
C GLY A 292 25.06 -115.01 91.79
N ASN A 293 25.96 -115.48 92.66
CA ASN A 293 26.39 -116.88 92.79
C ASN A 293 26.98 -117.05 94.21
N ALA A 294 26.23 -117.62 95.16
CA ALA A 294 26.34 -119.02 95.61
C ALA A 294 27.72 -119.39 96.18
N GLU A 295 27.82 -119.66 97.50
CA GLU A 295 27.90 -121.04 98.04
C GLU A 295 28.11 -121.09 99.57
N ALA A 296 27.45 -122.11 100.18
CA ALA A 296 27.90 -122.94 101.30
C ALA A 296 28.04 -122.32 102.72
N MET A 297 27.20 -122.75 103.68
CA MET A 297 27.48 -123.76 104.72
C MET A 297 28.42 -123.26 105.84
N ALA A 298 28.24 -123.51 107.14
CA ALA A 298 27.27 -124.20 107.97
C ALA A 298 27.71 -123.94 109.45
N ILE A 299 26.76 -123.95 110.40
CA ILE A 299 26.81 -124.46 111.80
C ILE A 299 28.09 -124.12 112.62
N ASP A 300 28.07 -123.38 113.73
CA ASP A 300 27.28 -123.46 114.98
C ASP A 300 27.32 -122.08 115.67
#